data_AF-A0A8X7PKZ4-F1
#
_entry.id   AF-A0A8X7PKZ4-F1
#
_cell.length_a   1.000
_cell.length_b   1.000
_cell.length_c   1.000
_cell.angle_alpha   90.00
_cell.angle_beta   90.00
_cell.angle_gamma   90.00
#
_symmetry.space_group_name_H-M   'P 1'
#
loop_
_entity.id
_entity.type
_entity.pdbx_description
1 polymer ?
#
loop_
_entity_poly.entity_id
_entity_poly.type
_entity_poly.pdbx_seq_one_letter_code
_entity_poly.pdbx_strand_id
1 'polypeptide(L)' 'MLVKEKLNAEEYNKFIGYIQALKKKEIKLASVMQSIVQLFCGKERDHLLMGFKDFVPVKYRSAYEECIKTTKRDAL' A
#
# COMPACT_ATOMS: atom_id res chain seq x y z
N MET A 1 7.29 8.47 11.61
CA MET A 1 7.94 8.64 10.30
C MET A 1 6.87 8.86 9.26
N LEU A 2 7.01 9.89 8.44
CA LEU A 2 6.01 10.24 7.42
C LEU A 2 6.33 9.49 6.12
N VAL A 3 5.29 9.06 5.41
CA VAL A 3 5.39 8.42 4.07
C VAL A 3 6.28 9.25 3.12
N LYS A 4 6.24 10.59 3.25
CA LYS A 4 7.01 11.55 2.46
C LYS A 4 8.53 11.49 2.68
N GLU A 5 9.00 10.96 3.82
CA GLU A 5 10.44 10.85 4.15
C GLU A 5 11.07 9.57 3.59
N LYS A 6 10.25 8.58 3.23
CA LYS A 6 10.70 7.25 2.77
C LYS A 6 10.42 6.99 1.30
N LEU A 7 9.59 7.80 0.67
CA LEU A 7 9.31 7.78 -0.77
C LEU A 7 10.00 8.94 -1.47
N ASN A 8 10.52 8.69 -2.67
CA ASN A 8 10.92 9.79 -3.55
C ASN A 8 9.68 10.51 -4.12
N ALA A 9 9.90 11.63 -4.82
CA ALA A 9 8.80 12.46 -5.33
C ALA A 9 7.85 11.70 -6.30
N GLU A 10 8.39 10.78 -7.10
CA GLU A 10 7.61 9.98 -8.04
C GLU A 10 6.75 8.93 -7.31
N GLU A 11 7.35 8.22 -6.36
CA GLU A 11 6.68 7.24 -5.52
C GLU A 11 5.57 7.89 -4.68
N TYR A 12 5.83 9.08 -4.13
CA TYR A 12 4.83 9.82 -3.37
C TYR A 12 3.64 10.24 -4.24
N ASN A 13 3.88 10.68 -5.48
CA ASN A 13 2.80 11.00 -6.41
C ASN A 13 1.97 9.77 -6.77
N LYS A 14 2.61 8.60 -6.98
CA LYS A 14 1.90 7.32 -7.18
C LYS A 14 1.03 6.98 -5.97
N PHE A 15 1.58 7.12 -4.76
CA PHE A 15 0.85 6.90 -3.51
C PHE A 15 -0.40 7.78 -3.40
N ILE A 16 -0.28 9.09 -3.66
CA ILE A 16 -1.44 10.01 -3.64
C ILE A 16 -2.50 9.59 -4.65
N GLY A 17 -2.10 9.17 -5.86
CA GLY A 17 -3.02 8.62 -6.87
C GLY A 17 -3.80 7.40 -6.36
N TYR A 18 -3.12 6.47 -5.69
CA TYR A 18 -3.76 5.29 -5.10
C TYR A 18 -4.74 5.65 -3.97
N ILE A 19 -4.40 6.63 -3.12
CA ILE A 19 -5.31 7.10 -2.06
C ILE A 19 -6.56 7.74 -2.63
N GLN A 20 -6.43 8.51 -3.71
CA GLN A 20 -7.57 9.10 -4.41
C GLN A 20 -8.47 8.03 -5.04
N ALA A 21 -7.88 6.98 -5.63
CA ALA A 21 -8.63 5.83 -6.17
C ALA A 21 -9.40 5.07 -5.07
N LEU A 22 -8.77 4.85 -3.90
CA LEU A 22 -9.41 4.24 -2.73
C LEU A 22 -10.60 5.09 -2.24
N LYS A 23 -10.43 6.43 -2.15
CA LYS A 23 -11.51 7.35 -1.74
C LYS A 23 -12.69 7.33 -2.71
N LYS A 24 -12.44 7.21 -4.01
CA LYS A 24 -13.48 7.11 -5.04
C LYS A 24 -14.20 5.77 -5.08
N LYS A 25 -13.83 4.81 -4.23
CA LYS A 25 -14.35 3.42 -4.22
C LYS A 25 -14.31 2.81 -5.62
N GLU A 26 -13.20 2.98 -6.33
CA GLU A 26 -13.06 2.39 -7.66
C GLU A 26 -13.24 0.87 -7.63
N ILE A 27 -13.81 0.34 -8.71
CA ILE A 27 -14.12 -1.09 -8.89
C ILE A 27 -12.85 -1.97 -8.77
N LYS A 28 -11.66 -1.38 -8.93
CA LYS A 28 -10.35 -2.05 -8.91
C LYS A 28 -9.61 -1.93 -7.57
N LEU A 29 -10.34 -1.83 -6.46
CA LEU A 29 -9.76 -1.63 -5.13
C LEU A 29 -8.65 -2.65 -4.77
N ALA A 30 -8.82 -3.91 -5.16
CA ALA A 30 -7.84 -4.97 -4.94
C ALA A 30 -6.51 -4.69 -5.68
N SER A 31 -6.58 -4.24 -6.93
CA SER A 31 -5.40 -3.84 -7.71
C SER A 31 -4.70 -2.62 -7.11
N VAL A 32 -5.47 -1.64 -6.62
CA VAL A 32 -4.91 -0.46 -5.94
C VAL A 32 -4.18 -0.88 -4.65
N MET A 33 -4.72 -1.82 -3.89
CA MET A 33 -4.07 -2.36 -2.70
C MET A 33 -2.77 -3.09 -3.02
N GLN A 34 -2.74 -3.93 -4.05
CA GLN A 34 -1.49 -4.57 -4.49
C GLN A 34 -0.42 -3.56 -4.88
N SER A 35 -0.78 -2.51 -5.64
CA SER A 35 0.18 -1.47 -6.02
C SER A 35 0.76 -0.72 -4.82
N ILE A 36 -0.07 -0.44 -3.80
CA ILE A 36 0.41 0.17 -2.54
C ILE A 36 1.37 -0.78 -1.81
N VAL A 37 1.02 -2.06 -1.73
CA VAL A 37 1.89 -3.06 -1.07
C VAL A 37 3.23 -3.16 -1.79
N GLN A 38 3.25 -3.23 -3.12
CA GLN A 38 4.48 -3.24 -3.91
C GLN A 38 5.32 -1.98 -3.71
N LEU A 39 4.68 -0.80 -3.70
CA LEU A 39 5.36 0.48 -3.47
C LEU A 39 6.09 0.52 -2.12
N PHE A 40 5.54 -0.16 -1.11
CA PHE A 40 6.08 -0.23 0.23
C PHE A 40 6.93 -1.48 0.51
N CYS A 41 7.08 -2.41 -0.44
CA CYS A 41 7.84 -3.65 -0.26
C CYS A 41 9.36 -3.46 -0.45
N GLY A 42 9.92 -2.43 0.19
CA GLY A 42 11.37 -2.17 0.23
C GLY A 42 11.96 -2.51 1.61
N LYS A 43 13.28 -2.82 1.65
CA LYS A 43 14.04 -3.27 2.84
C LYS A 43 13.86 -2.43 4.11
N GLU A 44 13.38 -1.18 4.01
CA GLU A 44 13.17 -0.28 5.15
C GLU A 44 11.76 0.30 5.25
N ARG A 45 10.79 -0.24 4.48
CA ARG A 45 9.44 0.35 4.34
C ARG A 45 8.33 -0.50 4.95
N ASP A 46 8.69 -1.58 5.65
CA ASP A 46 7.74 -2.48 6.34
C ASP A 46 6.83 -1.75 7.34
N HIS A 47 7.35 -0.71 8.00
CA HIS A 47 6.56 0.12 8.91
C HIS A 47 5.46 0.93 8.17
N LEU A 48 5.64 1.25 6.89
CA LEU A 48 4.63 1.91 6.05
C LEU A 48 3.49 0.94 5.71
N LEU A 49 3.79 -0.35 5.48
CA LEU A 49 2.77 -1.38 5.28
C LEU A 49 1.89 -1.55 6.52
N MET A 50 2.52 -1.64 7.71
CA MET A 50 1.78 -1.74 8.96
C MET A 50 0.95 -0.48 9.24
N GLY A 51 1.53 0.71 9.08
CA GLY A 51 0.81 1.97 9.30
C GLY A 51 -0.33 2.20 8.31
N PHE A 52 -0.22 1.70 7.07
CA PHE A 52 -1.27 1.86 6.08
C PHE A 52 -2.52 1.02 6.39
N LYS A 53 -2.37 -0.10 7.11
CA LYS A 53 -3.47 -0.98 7.53
C LYS A 53 -4.59 -0.23 8.27
N ASP A 54 -4.24 0.80 9.03
CA ASP A 54 -5.22 1.62 9.77
C ASP A 54 -6.11 2.46 8.85
N PHE A 55 -5.62 2.82 7.66
CA PHE A 55 -6.37 3.55 6.63
C PHE A 55 -7.17 2.62 5.71
N VAL A 56 -6.93 1.31 5.76
CA VAL A 56 -7.68 0.32 4.98
C VAL A 56 -9.02 0.05 5.66
N PRO A 57 -10.15 0.19 4.96
CA PRO A 57 -11.46 -0.15 5.51
C PRO A 57 -11.50 -1.61 6.00
N VAL A 58 -12.13 -1.87 7.15
CA VAL A 58 -12.12 -3.16 7.85
C VAL A 58 -12.45 -4.34 6.92
N LYS A 59 -13.46 -4.18 6.05
CA LYS A 59 -13.89 -5.22 5.10
C LYS A 59 -12.84 -5.63 4.05
N TYR A 60 -11.78 -4.86 3.87
CA TYR A 60 -10.69 -5.16 2.94
C TYR A 60 -9.36 -5.43 3.64
N ARG A 61 -9.30 -5.40 4.98
CA ARG A 61 -8.06 -5.64 5.73
C ARG A 61 -7.51 -7.04 5.47
N SER A 62 -8.36 -8.06 5.38
CA SER A 62 -7.92 -9.43 5.07
C SER A 62 -7.26 -9.53 3.70
N ALA A 63 -7.86 -8.93 2.67
CA ALA A 63 -7.28 -8.89 1.32
C ALA A 63 -5.94 -8.12 1.29
N TYR A 64 -5.84 -7.04 2.07
CA TYR A 64 -4.60 -6.28 2.21
C TYR A 64 -3.49 -7.11 2.89
N GLU A 65 -3.81 -7.85 3.95
CA GLU A 65 -2.86 -8.77 4.61
C GLU A 65 -2.39 -9.89 3.69
N GLU A 66 -3.27 -10.46 2.86
CA GLU A 66 -2.88 -11.44 1.84
C GLU A 66 -1.93 -10.83 0.81
N CYS A 67 -2.20 -9.60 0.35
CA CYS A 67 -1.29 -8.90 -0.56
C CYS A 67 0.10 -8.74 0.06
N ILE A 68 0.20 -8.34 1.34
CA ILE A 68 1.48 -8.23 2.05
C ILE A 68 2.22 -9.59 2.07
N LYS A 69 1.52 -10.68 2.40
CA LYS A 69 2.12 -12.01 2.47
C LYS A 69 2.64 -12.48 1.11
N THR A 70 1.90 -12.24 0.04
CA THR A 70 2.32 -12.60 -1.32
C THR A 70 3.54 -11.81 -1.74
N THR A 71 3.51 -10.48 -1.61
CA THR A 71 4.64 -9.63 -2.02
C THR A 71 5.92 -9.90 -1.22
N LYS A 72 5.82 -10.25 0.08
CA LYS A 72 6.97 -10.67 0.89
C LYS A 72 7.57 -12.02 0.47
N ARG A 73 6.77 -12.94 -0.09
CA ARG A 73 7.28 -14.20 -0.64
C ARG A 73 8.03 -14.00 -1.95
N ASP A 74 7.57 -13.06 -2.77
CA ASP A 74 8.20 -12.76 -4.07
C ASP A 74 9.49 -11.92 -3.95
N ALA A 75 9.72 -11.30 -2.78
CA ALA A 75 10.89 -10.48 -2.49
C ALA A 75 12.05 -11.23 -1.78
N LEU A 76 11.88 -12.53 -1.51
CA LEU A 76 12.88 -13.47 -0.98
C LEU A 76 13.53 -14.25 -2.12
#